data_AF-A0A2S5DQV5-F1
#
_entry.id   AF-A0A2S5DQV5-F1
#
_cell.length_a   1.000
_cell.length_b   1.000
_cell.length_c   1.000
_cell.angle_alpha   90.00
_cell.angle_beta   90.00
_cell.angle_gamma   90.00
#
_symmetry.space_group_name_H-M   'P 1'
#
loop_
_entity.id
_entity.type
_entity.pdbx_description
1 polymer ?
#
loop_
_entity_poly.entity_id
_entity_poly.type
_entity_poly.pdbx_seq_one_letter_code
_entity_poly.pdbx_strand_id
1 'polypeptide(L)'
;MKLELCIDSKPLDIELDDVVAGLLAVRLDLPANADHRDAITRYLNEKGAPWSLDADHMRRRILRRLILDIADPALVIRYLMEED
;
A
#
# COMPACT_ATOMS: atom_id res chain seq x y z
N MET A 1 1.42 -8.47 5.86
CA MET A 1 2.25 -8.58 4.63
C MET A 1 3.57 -7.77 4.66
N LYS A 2 4.73 -8.42 4.43
CA LYS A 2 6.05 -7.75 4.26
C LYS A 2 6.35 -7.47 2.79
N LEU A 3 6.80 -6.25 2.46
CA LEU A 3 7.12 -5.80 1.10
C LEU A 3 8.53 -5.19 1.05
N GLU A 4 9.26 -5.50 -0.02
CA GLU A 4 10.52 -4.85 -0.38
C GLU A 4 10.25 -3.91 -1.55
N LEU A 5 10.28 -2.60 -1.29
CA LEU A 5 10.12 -1.58 -2.31
C LEU A 5 11.46 -1.23 -2.95
N CYS A 6 11.44 -0.83 -4.21
CA CYS A 6 12.59 -0.28 -4.93
C CYS A 6 12.19 1.07 -5.53
N ILE A 7 12.52 2.15 -4.82
CA ILE A 7 12.17 3.53 -5.21
C ILE A 7 13.46 4.22 -5.65
N ASP A 8 13.53 4.67 -6.90
CA ASP A 8 14.74 5.27 -7.49
C ASP A 8 16.01 4.43 -7.28
N SER A 9 15.89 3.11 -7.51
CA SER A 9 16.97 2.12 -7.31
C SER A 9 17.45 1.95 -5.85
N LYS A 10 16.71 2.47 -4.86
CA LYS A 10 17.00 2.28 -3.44
C LYS A 10 15.98 1.35 -2.78
N PRO A 11 16.43 0.33 -2.04
CA PRO A 11 15.53 -0.59 -1.35
C PRO A 11 14.88 0.07 -0.14
N LEU A 12 13.63 -0.28 0.13
CA LEU A 12 12.88 0.15 1.31
C LEU A 12 11.92 -0.94 1.78
N ASP A 13 12.26 -1.56 2.91
CA ASP A 13 11.37 -2.52 3.55
C ASP A 13 10.22 -1.82 4.27
N ILE A 14 9.00 -2.34 4.04
CA ILE A 14 7.80 -1.95 4.75
C ILE A 14 6.99 -3.19 5.13
N GLU A 15 6.20 -3.06 6.20
CA GLU A 15 5.27 -4.07 6.64
C GLU A 15 3.87 -3.44 6.72
N LEU A 16 2.91 -4.10 6.09
CA LEU A 16 1.51 -3.72 6.11
C LEU A 16 0.73 -4.78 6.88
N ASP A 17 -0.21 -4.35 7.71
CA ASP A 17 -1.22 -5.25 8.27
C ASP A 17 -2.18 -5.74 7.17
N ASP A 18 -2.81 -6.89 7.37
CA ASP A 18 -3.66 -7.52 6.36
C ASP A 18 -4.91 -6.67 6.07
N VAL A 19 -5.46 -5.96 7.07
CA VAL A 19 -6.57 -5.02 6.87
C VAL A 19 -6.16 -3.83 5.99
N VAL A 20 -4.95 -3.29 6.22
CA VAL A 20 -4.41 -2.19 5.42
C VAL A 20 -4.16 -2.63 3.98
N ALA A 21 -3.64 -3.85 3.80
CA ALA A 21 -3.43 -4.44 2.49
C ALA A 21 -4.76 -4.67 1.75
N GLY A 22 -5.77 -5.21 2.44
CA GLY A 22 -7.11 -5.44 1.89
C GLY A 22 -7.82 -4.14 1.50
N LEU A 23 -7.83 -3.13 2.37
CA LEU A 23 -8.39 -1.81 2.06
C LEU A 23 -7.70 -1.19 0.82
N LEU A 24 -6.37 -1.30 0.74
CA LEU A 24 -5.64 -0.81 -0.42
C LEU A 24 -5.98 -1.61 -1.69
N ALA A 25 -6.18 -2.92 -1.59
CA ALA A 25 -6.58 -3.75 -2.72
C ALA A 25 -7.94 -3.32 -3.29
N VAL A 26 -8.94 -3.11 -2.43
CA VAL A 26 -10.26 -2.57 -2.82
C VAL A 26 -10.12 -1.17 -3.44
N ARG A 27 -9.21 -0.35 -2.89
CA ARG A 27 -8.97 1.01 -3.41
C ARG A 27 -8.41 1.00 -4.83
N LEU A 28 -7.61 -0.03 -5.13
CA LEU A 28 -6.96 -0.28 -6.40
C LEU A 28 -7.81 -1.16 -7.34
N ASP A 29 -9.03 -1.52 -6.94
CA ASP A 29 -9.96 -2.37 -7.73
C ASP A 29 -9.32 -3.73 -8.10
N LEU A 30 -8.58 -4.32 -7.16
CA LEU A 30 -7.90 -5.61 -7.37
C LEU A 30 -8.88 -6.78 -7.18
N PRO A 31 -8.71 -7.89 -7.92
CA PRO A 31 -9.60 -9.05 -7.78
C PRO A 31 -9.56 -9.64 -6.37
N ALA A 32 -10.72 -9.95 -5.80
CA ALA A 32 -10.82 -10.68 -4.53
C ALA A 32 -10.11 -12.06 -4.63
N ASN A 33 -9.56 -12.53 -3.49
CA ASN A 33 -8.87 -13.83 -3.36
C ASN A 33 -7.61 -14.03 -4.24
N ALA A 34 -7.05 -12.96 -4.81
CA ALA A 34 -5.76 -13.00 -5.51
C ALA A 34 -4.61 -12.57 -4.59
N ASP A 35 -3.37 -12.99 -4.91
CA ASP A 35 -2.19 -12.43 -4.27
C ASP A 35 -1.97 -10.99 -4.77
N HIS A 36 -2.17 -10.01 -3.89
CA HIS A 36 -2.06 -8.58 -4.22
C HIS A 36 -0.64 -8.02 -4.03
N ARG A 37 0.32 -8.83 -3.56
CA ARG A 37 1.67 -8.37 -3.20
C ARG A 37 2.34 -7.57 -4.31
N ASP A 38 2.34 -8.09 -5.53
CA ASP A 38 3.03 -7.46 -6.66
C ASP A 38 2.36 -6.14 -7.08
N ALA A 39 1.03 -6.13 -7.12
CA ALA A 39 0.26 -4.94 -7.48
C ALA A 39 0.46 -3.82 -6.44
N ILE A 40 0.39 -4.16 -5.15
CA ILE A 40 0.62 -3.20 -4.06
C ILE A 40 2.08 -2.72 -4.06
N THR A 41 3.05 -3.61 -4.27
CA THR A 41 4.48 -3.26 -4.34
C THR A 41 4.72 -2.25 -5.47
N ARG A 42 4.19 -2.54 -6.67
CA ARG A 42 4.28 -1.64 -7.81
C ARG A 42 3.65 -0.28 -7.52
N TYR A 43 2.44 -0.27 -6.96
CA TYR A 43 1.76 0.98 -6.60
C TYR A 43 2.58 1.83 -5.63
N LEU A 44 3.15 1.23 -4.59
CA LEU A 44 3.92 1.94 -3.58
C LEU A 44 5.30 2.39 -4.10
N ASN A 45 5.92 1.65 -5.03
CA ASN A 45 7.11 2.12 -5.74
C ASN A 45 6.80 3.40 -6.54
N GLU A 46 5.71 3.40 -7.30
CA GLU A 46 5.29 4.54 -8.12
C GLU A 46 4.92 5.76 -7.25
N LYS A 47 4.22 5.56 -6.13
CA LYS A 47 3.85 6.65 -5.20
C LYS A 47 4.96 7.11 -4.28
N GLY A 48 5.95 6.25 -4.05
CA GLY A 48 7.12 6.53 -3.24
C GLY A 48 8.06 7.52 -3.90
N ALA A 49 8.13 7.52 -5.22
CA ALA A 49 9.01 8.39 -5.99
C ALA A 49 8.59 9.88 -5.91
N PRO A 50 9.56 10.81 -6.02
CA PRO A 50 11.00 10.56 -5.99
C PRO A 50 11.52 10.28 -4.57
N TRP A 51 12.65 9.58 -4.47
CA TRP A 51 13.40 9.41 -3.24
C TRP A 51 14.03 10.74 -2.82
N SER A 52 13.60 11.30 -1.69
CA SER A 52 14.01 12.65 -1.28
C SER A 52 15.02 12.70 -0.13
N LEU A 53 14.85 11.86 0.90
CA LEU A 53 15.58 11.97 2.18
C LEU A 53 16.15 10.61 2.60
N ASP A 54 16.17 10.30 3.90
CA ASP A 54 16.60 9.00 4.41
C ASP A 54 15.47 7.95 4.36
N ALA A 55 15.83 6.69 4.58
CA ALA A 55 14.88 5.58 4.56
C ALA A 55 13.74 5.76 5.57
N ASP A 56 14.01 6.27 6.77
CA ASP A 56 12.97 6.49 7.80
C ASP A 56 11.95 7.53 7.34
N HIS A 57 12.41 8.60 6.71
CA HIS A 57 11.55 9.60 6.10
C HIS A 57 10.73 8.98 4.97
N MET A 58 11.35 8.19 4.11
CA MET A 58 10.65 7.51 3.02
C MET A 58 9.58 6.54 3.54
N ARG A 59 9.85 5.75 4.59
CA ARG A 59 8.82 4.91 5.24
C ARG A 59 7.66 5.75 5.76
N ARG A 60 7.95 6.84 6.49
CA ARG A 60 6.90 7.76 6.97
C ARG A 60 6.11 8.42 5.84
N ARG A 61 6.73 8.67 4.69
CA ARG A 61 6.06 9.22 3.51
C ARG A 61 5.10 8.19 2.91
N ILE A 62 5.56 6.96 2.72
CA ILE A 62 4.73 5.85 2.23
C ILE A 62 3.55 5.61 3.18
N LEU A 63 3.79 5.49 4.48
CA LEU A 63 2.72 5.26 5.47
C LEU A 63 1.70 6.40 5.52
N ARG A 64 2.14 7.66 5.45
CA ARG A 64 1.22 8.80 5.35
C ARG A 64 0.38 8.75 4.09
N ARG A 65 0.97 8.35 2.96
CA ARG A 65 0.24 8.20 1.70
C ARG A 65 -0.79 7.07 1.79
N LEU A 66 -0.40 5.92 2.33
CA LEU A 66 -1.28 4.79 2.59
C LEU A 66 -2.50 5.19 3.41
N ILE A 67 -2.30 5.89 4.54
CA ILE A 67 -3.40 6.40 5.36
C ILE A 67 -4.36 7.23 4.52
N LEU A 68 -3.86 8.16 3.69
CA LEU A 68 -4.71 9.00 2.85
C LEU A 68 -5.42 8.23 1.73
N ASP A 69 -4.79 7.18 1.19
CA ASP A 69 -5.39 6.35 0.15
C ASP A 69 -6.52 5.45 0.71
N ILE A 70 -6.46 5.09 2.00
CA ILE A 70 -7.45 4.22 2.67
C ILE A 70 -8.41 4.94 3.62
N ALA A 71 -8.20 6.21 3.93
CA ALA A 71 -9.05 7.00 4.84
C ALA A 71 -10.36 7.46 4.19
N ASP A 72 -11.07 6.54 3.54
CA ASP A 72 -12.38 6.74 2.94
C ASP A 72 -13.40 5.79 3.59
N PRO A 73 -14.42 6.30 4.31
CA PRO A 73 -15.44 5.46 4.92
C PRO A 73 -16.18 4.55 3.93
N ALA A 74 -16.36 4.99 2.68
CA ALA A 74 -16.99 4.16 1.64
C ALA A 74 -16.10 2.99 1.22
N LEU A 75 -14.78 3.13 1.34
CA LEU A 75 -13.82 2.05 1.11
C LEU A 75 -13.95 0.96 2.18
N VAL A 76 -14.11 1.35 3.44
CA VAL A 76 -14.31 0.40 4.55
C VAL A 76 -15.56 -0.44 4.33
N ILE A 77 -16.68 0.18 3.92
CA ILE A 77 -17.92 -0.55 3.62
C ILE A 77 -17.70 -1.55 2.49
N ARG A 78 -17.05 -1.15 1.39
CA ARG A 78 -16.76 -2.05 0.27
C ARG A 78 -15.88 -3.22 0.67
N TYR A 79 -14.83 -2.95 1.45
CA TYR A 79 -13.95 -3.98 1.98
C TYR A 79 -14.69 -5.02 2.81
N LEU A 80 -15.58 -4.58 3.72
CA LEU A 80 -16.39 -5.50 4.52
C LEU A 80 -17.36 -6.35 3.68
N MET A 81 -17.82 -5.84 2.53
CA MET A 81 -18.71 -6.58 1.63
C MET A 81 -17.98 -7.58 0.72
N GLU A 82 -16.66 -7.46 0.56
CA GLU A 82 -15.84 -8.41 -0.21
C GLU A 82 -15.31 -9.57 0.64
N GLU A 83 -15.35 -9.44 1.97
CA GLU A 83 -14.96 -10.49 2.92
C GLU A 83 -16.10 -11.47 3.28
N ASP A 84 -17.33 -11.23 2.80
CA ASP A 84 -18.52 -12.11 2.93
C ASP A 84 -18.69 -13.07 1.73
#